data_AF-A0AB39Y1N0-F1
#
_entry.id   AF-A0AB39Y1N0-F1
#
_cell.length_a   1.000
_cell.length_b   1.000
_cell.length_c   1.000
_cell.angle_alpha   90.00
_cell.angle_beta   90.00
_cell.angle_gamma   90.00
#
_symmetry.space_group_name_H-M   'P 1'
#
loop_
_entity.id
_entity.type
_entity.pdbx_description
1 polymer ?
#
loop_
_entity_poly.entity_id
_entity_poly.type
_entity_poly.pdbx_seq_one_letter_code
_entity_poly.pdbx_strand_id
1 'polypeptide(L)' 'MPKVPDGYVRVRSHLRRKPGPKSAKGLSVWAIAGLCAVVWLWGQIFGFGDSSAEQQPVPKPGVSAPAGGQ' A
#
# COMPACT_ATOMS: atom_id res chain seq x y z
N MET A 1 -21.04 13.49 -45.17
CA MET A 1 -20.62 12.30 -44.38
C MET A 1 -21.40 12.30 -43.07
N PRO A 2 -22.06 11.21 -42.67
CA PRO A 2 -22.76 11.15 -41.38
C PRO A 2 -21.76 11.35 -40.24
N LYS A 3 -22.11 12.25 -39.31
CA LYS A 3 -21.25 12.63 -38.20
C LYS A 3 -21.09 11.45 -37.25
N VAL A 4 -19.85 11.12 -36.92
CA VAL A 4 -19.53 10.04 -35.98
C VAL A 4 -20.01 10.45 -34.58
N PRO A 5 -20.80 9.61 -33.88
CA PRO A 5 -21.22 9.87 -32.51
C PRO A 5 -20.02 10.04 -31.58
N ASP A 6 -20.15 10.92 -30.59
CA ASP A 6 -19.08 11.16 -29.63
C ASP A 6 -18.72 9.89 -28.85
N GLY A 7 -17.43 9.71 -28.54
CA GLY A 7 -16.92 8.49 -27.91
C GLY A 7 -16.72 7.28 -28.85
N TYR A 8 -16.93 7.44 -30.16
CA TYR A 8 -16.69 6.38 -31.14
C TYR A 8 -15.60 6.76 -32.17
N VAL A 9 -14.94 5.75 -32.73
CA VAL A 9 -13.95 5.87 -33.81
C VAL A 9 -14.40 5.00 -34.98
N ARG A 10 -14.35 5.57 -36.18
CA ARG A 10 -14.58 4.83 -37.42
C ARG A 10 -13.31 4.09 -37.79
N VAL A 11 -13.36 2.75 -37.82
CA VAL A 11 -12.25 1.88 -38.23
C VAL A 11 -12.68 1.10 -39.47
N ARG A 12 -12.00 1.35 -40.61
CA ARG A 12 -12.38 0.84 -41.94
C ARG A 12 -13.82 1.25 -42.30
N SER A 13 -14.78 0.38 -41.99
CA SER A 13 -16.22 0.55 -42.24
C SER A 13 -17.07 0.45 -40.96
N HIS A 14 -16.48 0.11 -39.81
CA HIS A 14 -17.22 -0.15 -38.57
C HIS A 14 -17.01 0.96 -37.55
N LEU A 15 -18.07 1.26 -36.82
CA LEU A 15 -18.01 2.15 -35.68
C LEU A 15 -17.60 1.36 -34.44
N ARG A 16 -16.42 1.65 -33.88
CA ARG A 16 -15.94 1.04 -32.62
C ARG A 16 -16.01 2.06 -31.50
N ARG A 17 -16.35 1.62 -30.29
CA ARG A 17 -16.19 2.45 -29.08
C ARG A 17 -14.72 2.82 -28.96
N LYS A 18 -14.44 4.10 -28.70
CA LYS A 18 -13.09 4.50 -28.30
C LYS A 18 -12.76 3.65 -27.07
N PRO A 19 -11.64 2.90 -27.05
CA PRO A 19 -11.13 2.45 -25.78
C PRO A 19 -10.98 3.73 -24.95
N GLY A 20 -11.70 3.81 -23.83
CA GLY A 20 -11.59 4.94 -22.91
C GLY A 20 -10.12 5.22 -22.64
N PRO A 21 -9.72 6.46 -22.29
CA PRO A 21 -8.33 6.85 -22.20
C PRO A 21 -7.52 5.74 -21.52
N LYS A 22 -6.76 4.97 -22.31
CA LYS A 22 -5.99 3.80 -21.84
C LYS A 22 -4.95 4.20 -20.78
N SER A 23 -4.73 5.50 -20.69
CA SER A 23 -3.96 6.18 -19.69
C SER A 23 -4.87 7.21 -19.03
N ALA A 24 -5.82 6.76 -18.20
CA ALA A 24 -5.89 7.42 -16.90
C ALA A 24 -4.46 7.26 -16.37
N LYS A 25 -3.67 8.34 -16.35
CA LYS A 25 -2.33 8.36 -15.76
C LYS A 25 -2.51 8.15 -14.26
N GLY A 26 -2.92 6.94 -13.88
CA GLY A 26 -2.85 6.48 -12.51
C GLY A 26 -1.40 6.59 -12.09
N LEU A 27 -1.20 7.03 -10.86
CA LEU A 27 0.12 6.99 -10.24
C LEU A 27 0.73 5.61 -10.47
N SER A 28 1.97 5.58 -10.96
CA SER A 28 2.73 4.35 -11.13
C SER A 28 2.64 3.54 -9.84
N VAL A 29 2.49 2.22 -9.93
CA VAL A 29 2.45 1.34 -8.75
C VAL A 29 3.66 1.58 -7.84
N TRP A 30 4.81 1.92 -8.43
CA TRP A 30 6.02 2.31 -7.71
C TRP A 30 5.90 3.64 -6.97
N ALA A 31 5.18 4.61 -7.52
CA ALA A 31 4.93 5.88 -6.85
C ALA A 31 4.00 5.68 -5.63
N ILE A 32 3.00 4.82 -5.76
CA ILE A 32 2.11 4.45 -4.64
C ILE A 32 2.90 3.69 -3.56
N ALA A 33 3.72 2.72 -3.96
CA ALA A 33 4.57 1.97 -3.03
C ALA A 33 5.55 2.89 -2.28
N GLY A 34 6.19 3.83 -2.97
CA GLY A 34 7.06 4.84 -2.36
C GLY A 34 6.30 5.71 -1.35
N LEU A 35 5.10 6.17 -1.70
CA LEU A 35 4.26 6.96 -0.79
C LEU A 35 3.91 6.16 0.48
N CYS A 36 3.51 4.90 0.34
CA CYS A 36 3.21 4.03 1.48
C CYS A 36 4.43 3.81 2.38
N ALA A 37 5.62 3.61 1.80
CA ALA A 37 6.85 3.43 2.56
C ALA A 37 7.21 4.69 3.38
N VAL A 38 7.03 5.88 2.80
CA VAL A 38 7.26 7.15 3.51
C VAL A 38 6.27 7.31 4.67
N VAL A 39 4.98 7.04 4.44
CA VAL A 39 3.94 7.11 5.50
C VAL A 39 4.22 6.10 6.62
N TRP A 40 4.64 4.88 6.27
CA TRP A 40 4.98 3.84 7.24
C TRP A 40 6.19 4.22 8.10
N LEU A 41 7.27 4.70 7.46
CA LEU A 41 8.46 5.16 8.16
C LEU A 41 8.16 6.38 9.06
N TRP A 42 7.33 7.30 8.59
CA TRP A 42 6.92 8.47 9.36
C TRP A 42 6.15 8.08 10.62
N GLY A 43 5.30 7.06 10.51
CA GLY A 43 4.61 6.44 11.64
C GLY A 43 5.51 5.83 12.71
N GLN A 44 6.64 5.26 12.30
CA GLN A 44 7.65 4.74 13.23
C GLN A 44 8.43 5.86 13.92
N ILE A 45 8.74 6.95 13.21
CA ILE A 45 9.59 8.04 13.73
C ILE A 45 8.82 8.97 14.67
N PHE A 46 7.60 9.37 14.32
CA PHE A 46 6.81 10.32 15.10
C PHE A 46 5.81 9.65 16.04
N GLY A 47 5.63 8.33 15.90
CA GLY A 47 4.59 7.57 16.57
C GLY A 47 3.23 7.81 15.92
N PHE A 48 2.63 6.75 15.38
CA PHE A 48 1.18 6.73 15.18
C PHE A 48 0.55 6.70 16.58
N GLY A 49 -0.04 7.83 17.00
CA GLY A 49 -0.66 8.00 18.32
C GLY A 49 -1.38 6.72 18.78
N ASP A 50 -0.84 6.13 19.85
CA ASP A 50 -1.42 5.03 20.61
C ASP A 50 -1.71 3.71 19.86
N SER A 51 -0.81 3.27 18.97
CA SER A 51 -0.73 1.82 18.73
C SER A 51 0.05 1.19 19.87
N SER A 52 -0.68 0.96 20.97
CA SER A 52 -0.35 0.11 22.11
C SER A 52 0.87 -0.74 21.80
N ALA A 53 2.03 -0.28 22.30
CA ALA A 53 3.23 -1.09 22.32
C ALA A 53 2.79 -2.47 22.81
N GLU A 54 3.00 -3.50 21.98
CA GLU A 54 2.90 -4.87 22.44
C GLU A 54 3.60 -4.90 23.79
N GLN A 55 2.81 -5.18 24.83
CA GLN A 55 3.28 -5.23 26.19
C GLN A 55 4.44 -6.20 26.18
N GLN A 56 5.67 -5.66 26.23
CA GLN A 56 6.87 -6.47 26.34
C GLN A 56 6.61 -7.44 27.49
N PRO A 57 6.62 -8.76 27.28
CA PRO A 57 6.50 -9.67 28.39
C PRO A 57 7.72 -9.40 29.26
N VAL A 58 7.49 -8.82 30.43
CA VAL A 58 8.52 -8.62 31.46
C VAL A 58 9.30 -9.92 31.55
N PRO A 59 10.63 -9.92 31.29
CA PRO A 59 11.42 -11.10 31.52
C PRO A 59 11.30 -11.41 33.01
N LYS A 60 10.56 -12.48 33.34
CA LYS A 60 10.50 -12.98 34.71
C LYS A 60 11.94 -13.23 35.13
N PRO A 61 12.42 -12.68 36.27
CA PRO A 61 13.74 -13.01 36.76
C PRO A 61 13.82 -14.53 36.90
N GLY A 62 14.67 -15.17 36.11
CA GLY A 62 14.96 -16.59 36.25
C GLY A 62 15.65 -16.76 37.59
N VAL A 63 14.90 -17.23 38.60
CA VAL A 63 15.50 -17.61 39.88
C VAL A 63 16.38 -18.82 39.61
N SER A 64 17.70 -18.60 39.58
CA SER A 64 18.68 -19.69 39.61
C SER A 64 18.50 -20.45 40.92
N ALA A 65 17.99 -21.68 40.86
CA ALA A 65 18.01 -22.58 42.00
C ALA A 65 19.47 -22.91 42.33
N PRO A 66 19.93 -22.78 43.59
CA PRO A 66 21.22 -23.33 43.96
C PRO A 66 21.12 -24.85 43.89
N ALA A 67 22.02 -25.47 43.11
CA ALA A 67 22.27 -26.89 43.23
C ALA A 67 22.91 -27.12 44.62
N GLY A 68 22.10 -27.54 45.59
CA GLY A 68 22.57 -27.96 46.90
C GLY A 68 23.56 -29.09 46.73
N GLY A 69 24.83 -28.78 46.94
CA GLY A 69 25.90 -29.75 47.10
C GLY A 69 26.06 -30.11 48.58
N GLN A 70 26.41 -31.38 48.77
CA GLN A 70 26.75 -32.11 50.01
C GLN A 70 25.58 -32.76 50.75
#